data_AF-A0AAV8Z7P8-F1
#
_entry.id   AF-A0AAV8Z7P8-F1
#
_cell.length_a   1.000
_cell.length_b   1.000
_cell.length_c   1.000
_cell.angle_alpha   90.00
_cell.angle_beta   90.00
_cell.angle_gamma   90.00
#
_symmetry.space_group_name_H-M   'P 1'
#
loop_
_entity.id
_entity.type
_entity.pdbx_description
1 polymer ?
#
loop_
_entity_poly.entity_id
_entity_poly.type
_entity_poly.pdbx_seq_one_letter_code
_entity_poly.pdbx_strand_id
1 'polypeptide(L)'
;ATLQFTLAFLLKFSYVLSVKIFKTSRVLAYILKLYPLYWIVHGAATASGFVISIIFWSVLYESSSSFTAMNFFVHGSNSILLMIDLWIIAHPIRILHFVYPILFGLAYMIFSIAYYFYDTNRGGVGYVYFILNWAEPLYATLVIIGVLILAVLFHGLGFAIHVLKLMIHSRLYEQNKTQSREELNGGMV
;
A
#
# COMPACT_ATOMS: atom_id res chain seq x y z
N ALA A 1 -10.23 3.40 -0.37
CA ALA A 1 -9.63 2.60 -1.47
C ALA A 1 -9.68 3.34 -2.82
N THR A 2 -10.84 3.84 -3.25
CA THR A 2 -11.04 4.47 -4.58
C THR A 2 -10.19 5.71 -4.85
N LEU A 3 -9.94 6.58 -3.85
CA LEU A 3 -9.19 7.83 -4.06
C LEU A 3 -7.69 7.61 -4.28
N GLN A 4 -7.08 6.71 -3.50
CA GLN A 4 -5.69 6.31 -3.68
C GLN A 4 -5.48 5.62 -5.02
N PHE A 5 -6.42 4.75 -5.42
CA PHE A 5 -6.40 4.08 -6.71
C PHE A 5 -6.51 5.08 -7.86
N THR A 6 -7.50 5.99 -7.84
CA THR A 6 -7.65 7.02 -8.88
C THR A 6 -6.43 7.92 -8.93
N LEU A 7 -5.89 8.36 -7.79
CA LEU A 7 -4.71 9.20 -7.76
C LEU A 7 -3.47 8.45 -8.28
N ALA A 8 -3.23 7.20 -7.86
CA ALA A 8 -2.11 6.40 -8.33
C ALA A 8 -2.23 6.05 -9.82
N PHE A 9 -3.43 5.71 -10.28
CA PHE A 9 -3.72 5.46 -11.69
C PHE A 9 -3.48 6.71 -12.52
N LEU A 10 -4.02 7.87 -12.11
CA LEU A 10 -3.80 9.14 -12.82
C LEU A 10 -2.32 9.51 -12.85
N LEU A 11 -1.59 9.39 -11.73
CA LEU A 11 -0.15 9.69 -11.69
C LEU A 11 0.67 8.74 -12.59
N LYS A 12 0.38 7.43 -12.57
CA LYS A 12 1.08 6.43 -13.40
C LYS A 12 0.72 6.58 -14.89
N PHE A 13 -0.56 6.80 -15.20
CA PHE A 13 -1.05 7.03 -16.54
C PHE A 13 -0.48 8.34 -17.11
N SER A 14 -0.52 9.44 -16.35
CA SER A 14 0.09 10.71 -16.73
C SER A 14 1.60 10.59 -16.89
N TYR A 15 2.32 9.81 -16.07
CA TYR A 15 3.74 9.56 -16.26
C TYR A 15 4.02 8.87 -17.61
N VAL A 16 3.39 7.71 -17.86
CA VAL A 16 3.57 6.94 -19.11
C VAL A 16 3.15 7.74 -20.35
N LEU A 17 2.05 8.48 -20.25
CA LEU A 17 1.54 9.31 -21.34
C LEU A 17 2.40 10.57 -21.54
N SER A 18 2.90 11.19 -20.47
CA SER A 18 3.77 12.38 -20.57
C SER A 18 5.06 12.06 -21.33
N VAL A 19 5.64 10.89 -21.10
CA VAL A 19 6.86 10.43 -21.79
C VAL A 19 6.59 10.18 -23.28
N LYS A 20 5.38 9.74 -23.65
CA LYS A 20 5.02 9.42 -25.05
C LYS A 20 4.40 10.58 -25.85
N ILE A 21 3.66 11.47 -25.22
CA ILE A 21 2.83 12.49 -25.90
C ILE A 21 3.38 13.90 -25.68
N PHE A 22 3.92 14.21 -24.50
CA PHE A 22 4.33 15.57 -24.17
C PHE A 22 5.86 15.70 -24.11
N LYS A 23 6.47 16.15 -25.21
CA LYS A 23 7.85 16.73 -25.23
C LYS A 23 7.99 18.00 -24.37
N THR A 24 7.08 18.25 -23.44
CA THR A 24 7.04 19.50 -22.67
C THR A 24 7.73 19.29 -21.33
N SER A 25 9.00 19.70 -21.26
CA SER A 25 9.87 19.61 -20.06
C SER A 25 9.20 20.12 -18.77
N ARG A 26 8.29 21.09 -18.87
CA ARG A 26 7.58 21.67 -17.73
C ARG A 26 6.60 20.71 -17.05
N VAL A 27 5.80 19.95 -17.81
CA VAL A 27 4.81 19.01 -17.25
C VAL A 27 5.51 17.85 -16.54
N LEU A 28 6.52 17.29 -17.18
CA LEU A 28 7.37 16.25 -16.58
C LEU A 28 8.00 16.75 -15.27
N ALA A 29 8.49 17.98 -15.23
CA ALA A 29 9.06 18.58 -14.01
C ALA A 29 8.04 18.69 -12.87
N TYR A 30 6.77 19.02 -13.15
CA TYR A 30 5.73 19.03 -12.11
C TYR A 30 5.39 17.63 -11.61
N ILE A 31 5.28 16.64 -12.50
CA ILE A 31 5.01 15.24 -12.13
C ILE A 31 6.14 14.69 -11.24
N LEU A 32 7.40 14.94 -11.59
CA LEU A 32 8.55 14.50 -10.81
C LEU A 32 8.59 15.14 -9.42
N LYS A 33 8.10 16.38 -9.25
CA LYS A 33 7.98 17.02 -7.93
C LYS A 33 6.96 16.33 -7.03
N LEU A 34 5.94 15.66 -7.58
CA LEU A 34 4.94 14.91 -6.82
C LEU A 34 5.40 13.50 -6.46
N TYR A 35 6.51 13.03 -7.03
CA TYR A 35 7.00 11.67 -6.83
C TYR A 35 7.27 11.30 -5.36
N PRO A 36 7.87 12.16 -4.51
CA PRO A 36 8.05 11.83 -3.09
C PRO A 36 6.73 11.65 -2.34
N LEU A 37 5.73 12.49 -2.63
CA LEU A 37 4.39 12.37 -2.06
C LEU A 37 3.74 11.05 -2.50
N TYR A 38 3.85 10.72 -3.78
CA TYR A 38 3.39 9.43 -4.29
C TYR A 38 4.04 8.26 -3.53
N TRP A 39 5.35 8.33 -3.26
CA TRP A 39 6.06 7.27 -2.54
C TRP A 39 5.55 7.09 -1.11
N ILE A 40 5.31 8.19 -0.40
CA ILE A 40 4.76 8.17 0.97
C ILE A 40 3.36 7.57 0.95
N VAL A 41 2.47 8.08 0.09
CA VAL A 41 1.08 7.63 -0.01
C VAL A 41 1.02 6.16 -0.42
N HIS A 42 1.81 5.76 -1.42
CA HIS A 42 1.86 4.37 -1.87
C HIS A 42 2.43 3.44 -0.81
N GLY A 43 3.51 3.84 -0.13
CA GLY A 43 4.12 3.03 0.93
C GLY A 43 3.19 2.81 2.12
N ALA A 44 2.56 3.88 2.62
CA ALA A 44 1.56 3.77 3.69
C ALA A 44 0.42 2.87 3.27
N ALA A 45 -0.17 3.14 2.11
CA ALA A 45 -1.44 2.55 1.76
C ALA A 45 -1.35 1.12 1.21
N THR A 46 -0.18 0.69 0.70
CA THR A 46 0.04 -0.72 0.37
C THR A 46 0.04 -1.59 1.62
N ALA A 47 0.80 -1.20 2.66
CA ALA A 47 0.82 -1.94 3.92
C ALA A 47 -0.54 -1.86 4.64
N SER A 48 -1.12 -0.65 4.75
CA SER A 48 -2.42 -0.47 5.40
C SER A 48 -3.57 -1.18 4.68
N GLY A 49 -3.51 -1.32 3.35
CA GLY A 49 -4.54 -2.02 2.59
C GLY A 49 -4.66 -3.50 2.97
N PHE A 50 -3.55 -4.21 3.13
CA PHE A 50 -3.55 -5.60 3.61
C PHE A 50 -4.05 -5.72 5.05
N VAL A 51 -3.61 -4.80 5.92
CA VAL A 51 -4.04 -4.76 7.32
C VAL A 51 -5.55 -4.54 7.43
N ILE A 52 -6.10 -3.58 6.69
CA ILE A 52 -7.55 -3.29 6.66
C ILE A 52 -8.33 -4.52 6.18
N SER A 53 -7.84 -5.21 5.14
CA SER A 53 -8.48 -6.43 4.65
C SER A 53 -8.52 -7.51 5.72
N ILE A 54 -7.39 -7.76 6.41
CA ILE A 54 -7.33 -8.77 7.46
C ILE A 54 -8.28 -8.43 8.59
N ILE A 55 -8.18 -7.22 9.16
CA ILE A 55 -9.03 -6.81 10.29
C ILE A 55 -10.50 -6.86 9.91
N PHE A 56 -10.85 -6.44 8.70
CA PHE A 56 -12.22 -6.51 8.24
C PHE A 56 -12.73 -7.96 8.20
N TRP A 57 -12.05 -8.85 7.47
CA TRP A 57 -12.53 -10.22 7.29
C TRP A 57 -12.41 -11.10 8.53
N SER A 58 -11.46 -10.83 9.43
CA SER A 58 -11.24 -11.66 10.63
C SER A 58 -11.93 -11.14 11.88
N VAL A 59 -12.17 -9.83 12.01
CA VAL A 59 -12.70 -9.23 13.24
C VAL A 59 -14.02 -8.49 13.03
N LEU A 60 -14.15 -7.71 11.95
CA LEU A 60 -15.30 -6.82 11.77
C LEU A 60 -16.44 -7.44 10.93
N TYR A 61 -16.14 -8.44 10.11
CA TYR A 61 -17.12 -9.08 9.25
C TYR A 61 -17.99 -10.04 10.06
N GLU A 62 -19.25 -9.67 10.26
CA GLU A 62 -20.23 -10.53 10.90
C GLU A 62 -20.74 -11.57 9.92
N SER A 63 -20.65 -12.86 10.26
CA SER A 63 -21.09 -13.97 9.38
C SER A 63 -22.60 -13.98 9.10
N SER A 64 -23.38 -13.33 9.97
CA SER A 64 -24.82 -13.08 9.82
C SER A 64 -25.13 -11.99 8.80
N SER A 65 -24.15 -11.13 8.45
CA SER A 65 -24.32 -10.09 7.45
C SER A 65 -24.25 -10.67 6.04
N SER A 66 -25.09 -10.17 5.13
CA SER A 66 -25.06 -10.62 3.74
C SER A 66 -23.75 -10.16 3.09
N PHE A 67 -23.12 -11.08 2.36
CA PHE A 67 -21.97 -10.72 1.54
C PHE A 67 -22.42 -9.72 0.47
N THR A 68 -21.95 -8.49 0.57
CA THR A 68 -22.24 -7.44 -0.41
C THR A 68 -21.05 -7.24 -1.34
N ALA A 69 -21.34 -6.91 -2.61
CA ALA A 69 -20.30 -6.52 -3.56
C ALA A 69 -19.44 -5.37 -3.03
N MET A 70 -20.04 -4.42 -2.30
CA MET A 70 -19.32 -3.30 -1.70
C MET A 70 -18.28 -3.76 -0.67
N ASN A 71 -18.63 -4.66 0.25
CA ASN A 71 -17.69 -5.20 1.24
C ASN A 71 -16.52 -5.92 0.55
N PHE A 72 -16.81 -6.68 -0.51
CA PHE A 72 -15.78 -7.30 -1.32
C PHE A 72 -14.88 -6.28 -2.03
N PHE A 73 -15.42 -5.24 -2.66
CA PHE A 73 -14.60 -4.28 -3.38
C PHE A 73 -13.74 -3.41 -2.44
N VAL A 74 -14.29 -3.01 -1.29
CA VAL A 74 -13.57 -2.16 -0.34
C VAL A 74 -12.48 -2.94 0.40
N HIS A 75 -12.76 -4.18 0.80
CA HIS A 75 -11.86 -4.95 1.67
C HIS A 75 -11.24 -6.18 1.01
N GLY A 76 -11.89 -6.82 0.05
CA GLY A 76 -11.34 -7.97 -0.68
C GLY A 76 -10.45 -7.55 -1.86
N SER A 77 -11.05 -6.88 -2.87
CA SER A 77 -10.33 -6.53 -4.10
C SER A 77 -9.18 -5.54 -3.86
N ASN A 78 -9.27 -4.70 -2.83
CA ASN A 78 -8.20 -3.79 -2.45
C ASN A 78 -6.86 -4.53 -2.22
N SER A 79 -6.88 -5.64 -1.49
CA SER A 79 -5.67 -6.45 -1.25
C SER A 79 -5.20 -7.20 -2.49
N ILE A 80 -6.12 -7.71 -3.31
CA ILE A 80 -5.78 -8.39 -4.58
C ILE A 80 -5.04 -7.41 -5.50
N LEU A 81 -5.56 -6.20 -5.66
CA LEU A 81 -4.96 -5.16 -6.49
C LEU A 81 -3.59 -4.72 -5.97
N LEU A 82 -3.43 -4.58 -4.64
CA LEU A 82 -2.13 -4.26 -4.04
C LEU A 82 -1.12 -5.38 -4.24
N MET A 83 -1.54 -6.64 -4.17
CA MET A 83 -0.69 -7.78 -4.50
C MET A 83 -0.22 -7.71 -5.96
N ILE A 84 -1.15 -7.45 -6.89
CA ILE A 84 -0.83 -7.27 -8.31
C ILE A 84 0.15 -6.09 -8.50
N ASP A 85 -0.07 -4.96 -7.82
CA ASP A 85 0.81 -3.78 -7.88
C ASP A 85 2.25 -4.14 -7.44
N LEU A 86 2.41 -4.88 -6.34
CA LEU A 86 3.71 -5.34 -5.84
C LEU A 86 4.48 -6.21 -6.85
N TRP A 87 3.78 -7.12 -7.53
CA TRP A 87 4.41 -8.04 -8.49
C TRP A 87 4.68 -7.40 -9.85
N ILE A 88 3.72 -6.64 -10.38
CA ILE A 88 3.83 -6.07 -11.73
C ILE A 88 4.71 -4.82 -11.73
N ILE A 89 4.61 -3.97 -10.71
CA ILE A 89 5.17 -2.63 -10.79
C ILE A 89 6.55 -2.60 -10.14
N ALA A 90 7.53 -2.08 -10.87
CA ALA A 90 8.90 -1.91 -10.40
C ALA A 90 9.03 -0.67 -9.49
N HIS A 91 8.13 -0.53 -8.51
CA HIS A 91 8.24 0.55 -7.54
C HIS A 91 9.33 0.21 -6.51
N PRO A 92 10.29 1.10 -6.24
CA PRO A 92 11.33 0.86 -5.24
C PRO A 92 10.73 0.85 -3.84
N ILE A 93 10.93 -0.24 -3.10
CA ILE A 93 10.54 -0.33 -1.69
C ILE A 93 11.80 -0.29 -0.86
N ARG A 94 11.90 0.67 0.06
CA ARG A 94 13.02 0.80 1.00
C ARG A 94 12.57 0.35 2.37
N ILE A 95 13.40 -0.42 3.07
CA ILE A 95 13.03 -0.95 4.39
C ILE A 95 12.66 0.17 5.37
N LEU A 96 13.41 1.28 5.38
CA LEU A 96 13.18 2.45 6.25
C LEU A 96 11.83 3.15 6.03
N HIS A 97 11.14 2.88 4.92
CA HIS A 97 9.82 3.46 4.65
C HIS A 97 8.69 2.82 5.47
N PHE A 98 8.99 1.88 6.37
CA PHE A 98 8.02 1.34 7.33
C PHE A 98 7.40 2.43 8.22
N VAL A 99 8.06 3.58 8.35
CA VAL A 99 7.55 4.74 9.09
C VAL A 99 6.26 5.30 8.50
N TYR A 100 6.03 5.19 7.19
CA TYR A 100 4.84 5.75 6.55
C TYR A 100 3.53 5.07 6.99
N PRO A 101 3.40 3.73 6.96
CA PRO A 101 2.22 3.08 7.50
C PRO A 101 2.07 3.25 9.02
N ILE A 102 3.17 3.38 9.78
CA ILE A 102 3.10 3.70 11.21
C ILE A 102 2.48 5.09 11.43
N LEU A 103 3.00 6.12 10.76
CA LEU A 103 2.49 7.48 10.87
C LEU A 103 1.01 7.55 10.47
N PHE A 104 0.60 6.82 9.44
CA PHE A 104 -0.80 6.70 9.05
C PHE A 104 -1.66 6.07 10.16
N GLY A 105 -1.19 4.97 10.77
CA GLY A 105 -1.88 4.33 11.89
C GLY A 105 -1.99 5.23 13.12
N LEU A 106 -0.95 5.97 13.47
CA LEU A 106 -0.95 6.93 14.57
C LEU A 106 -1.87 8.12 14.31
N ALA A 107 -1.89 8.64 13.08
CA ALA A 107 -2.84 9.68 12.68
C ALA A 107 -4.29 9.20 12.84
N TYR A 108 -4.57 7.95 12.45
CA TYR A 108 -5.89 7.36 12.64
C TYR A 108 -6.25 7.11 14.11
N MET A 109 -5.28 6.74 14.95
CA MET A 109 -5.46 6.65 16.40
C MET A 109 -5.84 8.00 17.01
N ILE A 110 -5.14 9.08 16.65
CA ILE A 110 -5.46 10.43 17.15
C ILE A 110 -6.87 10.83 16.71
N PHE A 111 -7.21 10.56 15.45
CA PHE A 111 -8.56 10.77 14.93
C PHE A 111 -9.61 9.96 15.71
N SER A 112 -9.36 8.68 16.01
CA SER A 112 -10.35 7.83 16.70
C SER A 112 -10.57 8.25 18.15
N ILE A 113 -9.53 8.73 18.84
CA ILE A 113 -9.64 9.32 20.18
C ILE A 113 -10.46 10.61 20.12
N ALA A 114 -10.16 11.51 19.19
CA ALA A 114 -10.90 12.75 19.01
C ALA A 114 -12.37 12.48 18.67
N TYR A 115 -12.62 11.48 17.82
CA TYR A 115 -13.96 11.03 17.46
C TYR A 115 -14.73 10.50 18.67
N TYR A 116 -14.08 9.74 19.56
CA TYR A 116 -14.71 9.23 20.79
C TYR A 116 -15.28 10.37 21.64
N PHE A 117 -14.46 11.37 21.97
CA PHE A 117 -14.94 12.50 22.76
C PHE A 117 -16.03 13.29 22.03
N TYR A 118 -15.88 13.51 20.72
CA TYR A 118 -16.86 14.23 19.93
C TYR A 118 -18.23 13.53 19.90
N ASP A 119 -18.25 12.23 19.64
CA ASP A 119 -19.47 11.45 19.47
C ASP A 119 -20.16 11.15 20.80
N THR A 120 -19.40 10.80 21.85
CA THR A 120 -19.94 10.57 23.19
C THR A 120 -20.58 11.84 23.77
N ASN A 121 -20.01 13.02 23.53
CA ASN A 121 -20.63 14.30 23.94
C ASN A 121 -21.98 14.57 23.27
N ARG A 122 -22.30 13.87 22.18
CA ARG A 122 -23.57 13.97 21.45
C ARG A 122 -24.53 12.82 21.78
N GLY A 123 -24.18 11.95 22.74
CA GLY A 123 -24.94 10.75 23.07
C GLY A 123 -24.74 9.59 22.08
N GLY A 124 -23.73 9.65 21.23
CA GLY A 124 -23.34 8.56 20.34
C GLY A 124 -22.57 7.45 21.07
N VAL A 125 -22.29 6.37 20.35
CA VAL A 125 -21.59 5.18 20.89
C VAL A 125 -20.10 5.43 21.16
N GLY A 126 -19.51 6.50 20.60
CA GLY A 126 -18.14 6.90 20.88
C GLY A 126 -17.07 6.18 20.06
N TYR A 127 -17.42 5.27 19.14
CA TYR A 127 -16.41 4.57 18.34
C TYR A 127 -16.83 4.40 16.89
N VAL A 128 -15.84 4.47 16.00
CA VAL A 128 -16.03 4.16 14.57
C VAL A 128 -16.14 2.64 14.37
N TYR A 129 -15.29 1.90 15.07
CA TYR A 129 -15.29 0.44 15.13
C TYR A 129 -15.23 0.02 16.60
N PHE A 130 -15.99 -1.01 16.97
CA PHE A 130 -16.05 -1.47 18.37
C PHE A 130 -14.67 -1.89 18.92
N ILE A 131 -13.76 -2.32 18.05
CA ILE A 131 -12.37 -2.64 18.41
C ILE A 131 -11.53 -1.43 18.84
N LEU A 132 -12.00 -0.21 18.58
CA LEU A 132 -11.40 1.07 18.97
C LEU A 132 -12.29 1.81 19.98
N ASN A 133 -12.96 1.06 20.86
CA ASN A 133 -13.73 1.65 21.94
C ASN A 133 -12.80 2.22 23.03
N TRP A 134 -12.66 3.55 23.07
CA TRP A 134 -11.82 4.24 24.04
C TRP A 134 -12.42 4.35 25.44
N ALA A 135 -13.65 3.86 25.66
CA ALA A 135 -14.13 3.59 27.01
C ALA A 135 -13.34 2.44 27.68
N GLU A 136 -12.74 1.55 26.87
CA GLU A 136 -11.85 0.47 27.29
C GLU A 136 -10.42 0.73 26.75
N PRO A 137 -9.71 1.74 27.29
CA PRO A 137 -8.51 2.29 26.66
C PRO A 137 -7.37 1.27 26.53
N LEU A 138 -7.26 0.33 27.46
CA LEU A 138 -6.25 -0.73 27.39
C LEU A 138 -6.49 -1.63 26.17
N TYR A 139 -7.73 -2.09 25.97
CA TYR A 139 -8.08 -2.94 24.84
C TYR A 139 -7.87 -2.22 23.50
N ALA A 140 -8.36 -0.98 23.37
CA ALA A 140 -8.17 -0.18 22.16
C ALA A 140 -6.68 0.06 21.86
N THR A 141 -5.87 0.32 22.88
CA THR A 141 -4.41 0.49 22.74
C THR A 141 -3.73 -0.79 22.25
N LEU A 142 -4.09 -1.95 22.80
CA LEU A 142 -3.54 -3.25 22.37
C LEU A 142 -3.92 -3.56 20.92
N VAL A 143 -5.15 -3.26 20.51
CA VAL A 143 -5.58 -3.38 19.11
C VAL A 143 -4.68 -2.53 18.21
N ILE A 144 -4.47 -1.25 18.53
CA ILE A 144 -3.62 -0.35 17.73
C ILE A 144 -2.18 -0.87 17.64
N ILE A 145 -1.60 -1.33 18.75
CA ILE A 145 -0.27 -1.94 18.74
C ILE A 145 -0.22 -3.12 17.77
N GLY A 146 -1.23 -4.01 17.82
CA GLY A 146 -1.35 -5.13 16.88
C GLY A 146 -1.45 -4.68 15.42
N VAL A 147 -2.27 -3.67 15.13
CA VAL A 147 -2.41 -3.07 13.80
C VAL A 147 -1.09 -2.50 13.29
N LEU A 148 -0.34 -1.80 14.15
CA LEU A 148 0.95 -1.22 13.79
C LEU A 148 2.01 -2.30 13.52
N ILE A 149 2.04 -3.37 14.33
CA ILE A 149 2.91 -4.52 14.10
C ILE A 149 2.58 -5.18 12.76
N LEU A 150 1.31 -5.45 12.48
CA LEU A 150 0.88 -6.01 11.20
C LEU A 150 1.28 -5.11 10.03
N ALA A 151 1.13 -3.79 10.16
CA ALA A 151 1.52 -2.84 9.12
C ALA A 151 3.03 -2.91 8.82
N VAL A 152 3.88 -3.01 9.85
CA VAL A 152 5.33 -3.21 9.68
C VAL A 152 5.64 -4.55 9.01
N LEU A 153 4.95 -5.62 9.41
CA LEU A 153 5.12 -6.94 8.79
C LEU A 153 4.74 -6.95 7.31
N PHE A 154 3.63 -6.31 6.92
CA PHE A 154 3.22 -6.20 5.52
C PHE A 154 4.15 -5.29 4.70
N HIS A 155 4.67 -4.21 5.30
CA HIS A 155 5.73 -3.42 4.66
C HIS A 155 6.99 -4.26 4.43
N GLY A 156 7.39 -5.06 5.43
CA GLY A 156 8.51 -6.00 5.34
C GLY A 156 8.31 -7.06 4.25
N LEU A 157 7.10 -7.62 4.13
CA LEU A 157 6.74 -8.53 3.05
C LEU A 157 6.85 -7.87 1.67
N GLY A 158 6.34 -6.65 1.54
CA GLY A 158 6.49 -5.86 0.31
C GLY A 158 7.96 -5.63 -0.05
N PHE A 159 8.80 -5.31 0.94
CA PHE A 159 10.24 -5.19 0.76
C PHE A 159 10.90 -6.50 0.33
N ALA A 160 10.52 -7.63 0.94
CA ALA A 160 11.03 -8.95 0.57
C ALA A 160 10.68 -9.30 -0.89
N ILE A 161 9.44 -9.03 -1.32
CA ILE A 161 9.02 -9.20 -2.72
C ILE A 161 9.85 -8.29 -3.64
N HIS A 162 10.09 -7.05 -3.25
CA HIS A 162 10.93 -6.13 -4.02
C HIS A 162 12.35 -6.65 -4.21
N VAL A 163 12.99 -7.14 -3.13
CA VAL A 163 14.32 -7.76 -3.20
C VAL A 163 14.31 -9.00 -4.09
N LEU A 164 13.30 -9.88 -3.94
CA LEU A 164 13.15 -11.06 -4.78
C LEU A 164 13.09 -10.71 -6.27
N LYS A 165 12.33 -9.67 -6.64
CA LYS A 165 12.25 -9.19 -8.02
C LYS A 165 13.60 -8.71 -8.55
N LEU A 166 14.38 -8.01 -7.73
CA LEU A 166 15.73 -7.57 -8.11
C LEU A 166 16.67 -8.76 -8.31
N MET A 167 16.59 -9.78 -7.45
CA MET A 167 17.38 -11.01 -7.58
C MET A 167 17.03 -11.80 -8.84
N ILE A 168 15.74 -11.92 -9.17
CA ILE A 168 15.29 -12.57 -10.40
C ILE A 168 15.79 -11.78 -11.62
N HIS A 169 15.61 -10.46 -11.62
CA HIS A 169 16.06 -9.59 -12.69
C HIS A 169 17.58 -9.69 -12.92
N SER A 170 18.38 -9.64 -11.86
CA SER A 170 19.84 -9.72 -12.00
C SER A 170 20.29 -11.07 -12.57
N ARG A 171 19.65 -12.17 -12.17
CA ARG A 171 19.95 -13.51 -12.71
C ARG A 171 19.61 -13.63 -14.19
N LEU A 172 18.42 -13.19 -14.60
CA LEU A 172 18.00 -13.23 -15.99
C LEU A 172 18.86 -12.33 -16.88
N TYR A 173 19.26 -11.15 -16.36
CA TYR A 173 20.14 -10.23 -17.08
C TYR A 173 21.52 -10.84 -17.37
N GLU A 174 22.15 -11.49 -16.38
CA GLU A 174 23.45 -12.14 -16.58
C GLU A 174 23.37 -13.36 -17.51
N GLN A 175 22.27 -14.14 -17.46
CA GLN A 175 22.03 -15.24 -18.41
C GLN A 175 21.94 -14.74 -19.86
N ASN A 176 21.10 -13.74 -20.12
CA ASN A 176 20.94 -13.16 -21.45
C ASN A 176 22.26 -12.58 -21.97
N LYS A 177 23.02 -11.89 -21.11
CA LYS A 177 24.31 -11.30 -21.46
C LYS A 177 25.35 -12.37 -21.82
N THR A 178 25.35 -13.51 -21.12
CA THR A 178 26.25 -14.63 -21.41
C THR A 178 25.90 -15.26 -22.75
N GLN A 179 24.62 -15.53 -22.99
CA GLN A 179 24.13 -16.07 -24.27
C GLN A 179 24.48 -15.17 -25.46
N SER A 180 24.23 -13.85 -25.37
CA SER A 180 24.57 -12.93 -26.45
C SER A 180 26.08 -12.86 -26.74
N ARG A 181 26.93 -13.05 -25.72
CA ARG A 181 28.39 -13.12 -25.92
C ARG A 181 28.81 -14.41 -26.63
N GLU A 182 28.19 -15.54 -26.30
CA GLU A 182 28.44 -16.82 -26.98
C GLU A 182 27.99 -16.78 -28.44
N GLU A 183 26.83 -16.19 -28.75
CA GLU A 183 26.34 -15.99 -30.13
C GLU A 183 27.30 -15.12 -30.95
N LEU A 184 27.79 -14.01 -30.38
CA LEU A 184 28.77 -13.13 -31.05
C LEU A 184 30.11 -13.83 -31.31
N ASN A 185 30.59 -14.64 -30.37
CA ASN A 185 31.87 -15.35 -30.50
C ASN A 185 31.77 -16.58 -31.40
N GLY A 186 30.64 -17.28 -31.39
CA GLY A 186 30.38 -18.46 -32.23
C GLY A 186 30.11 -18.13 -33.70
N GLY A 187 29.64 -16.91 -34.01
CA GLY A 187 29.46 -16.43 -35.39
C GLY A 187 30.75 -15.91 -36.06
N MET A 188 31.88 -15.89 -35.36
CA MET A 188 33.19 -15.47 -35.87
C MET A 188 34.11 -16.66 -36.26
N VAL A 189 33.58 -17.89 -36.29
CA VAL A 189 34.26 -19.12 -36.71
C VAL A 189 33.61 -19.65 -37.98
#